data_AF-A0A950YDF7-F1
#
_entry.id   AF-A0A950YDF7-F1
#
_cell.length_a   1.000
_cell.length_b   1.000
_cell.length_c   1.000
_cell.angle_alpha   90.00
_cell.angle_beta   90.00
_cell.angle_gamma   90.00
#
_symmetry.space_group_name_H-M   'P 1'
#
loop_
_entity.id
_entity.type
_entity.pdbx_description
1 polymer ?
#
loop_
_entity_poly.entity_id
_entity_poly.type
_entity_poly.pdbx_seq_one_letter_code
_entity_poly.pdbx_strand_id
1 'polypeptide(L)'
;MISDEFIVAASAPRHAHPTGTLDDADAILAAHPEVTSSDIYAAALLGDWDGVRRLLGDDPARATAPGGPYAWDALTYLCFSRYLRLRGSDQFVHTAEALLDAGADPDTGFYEAEHQPEPTFESALYGAAGVAHHAGLTRLLIDRGADPNLGGEVAYHAPEGFDDGAMKAVVESGRLTADGLTTMLQRKLDWTDLGGVRWLLEHGADPNAVSAWGERALHHALARDNAMPLLEALLDFGADPSLPTPPRDGISAVAMAARAGRADALELFRRRGFAIELHGDDAFFEALARGDRARVRAFTASERRIVERLESVR
;
A
#
# COMPACT_ATOMS: atom_id res chain seq x y z
N MET A 1 -12.14 16.93 27.97
CA MET A 1 -12.69 18.28 27.69
C MET A 1 -13.28 18.26 26.28
N ILE A 2 -14.12 19.23 25.89
CA ILE A 2 -14.74 19.22 24.53
C ILE A 2 -13.70 19.21 23.40
N SER A 3 -12.52 19.81 23.61
CA SER A 3 -11.36 19.72 22.69
C SER A 3 -10.92 18.27 22.48
N ASP A 4 -10.83 17.48 23.55
CA ASP A 4 -10.42 16.07 23.44
C ASP A 4 -11.47 15.25 22.69
N GLU A 5 -12.76 15.50 22.93
CA GLU A 5 -13.85 14.83 22.21
C GLU A 5 -13.80 15.14 20.71
N PHE A 6 -13.55 16.40 20.35
CA PHE A 6 -13.32 16.79 18.96
C PHE A 6 -12.09 16.08 18.37
N ILE A 7 -10.96 16.09 19.07
CA ILE A 7 -9.72 15.46 18.62
C ILE A 7 -9.93 13.97 18.34
N VAL A 8 -10.63 13.26 19.24
CA VAL A 8 -10.99 11.84 19.04
C VAL A 8 -11.86 11.66 17.80
N ALA A 9 -12.89 12.51 17.62
CA ALA A 9 -13.80 12.41 16.48
C ALA A 9 -13.11 12.74 15.13
N ALA A 10 -12.12 13.64 15.15
CA ALA A 10 -11.41 14.14 13.98
C ALA A 10 -10.17 13.29 13.60
N SER A 11 -9.66 12.44 14.49
CA SER A 11 -8.48 11.61 14.22
C SER A 11 -8.83 10.26 13.59
N ALA A 12 -7.92 9.71 12.79
CA ALA A 12 -8.02 8.33 12.35
C ALA A 12 -8.06 7.38 13.57
N PRO A 13 -8.88 6.32 13.53
CA PRO A 13 -8.94 5.37 14.65
C PRO A 13 -7.60 4.65 14.83
N ARG A 14 -7.19 4.44 16.08
CA ARG A 14 -5.99 3.66 16.42
C ARG A 14 -6.15 2.17 16.06
N HIS A 15 -7.32 1.60 16.35
CA HIS A 15 -7.53 0.15 16.30
C HIS A 15 -8.31 -0.35 15.07
N ALA A 16 -8.36 0.43 13.98
CA ALA A 16 -9.11 0.05 12.78
C ALA A 16 -8.53 0.71 11.52
N HIS A 17 -8.80 0.11 10.35
CA HIS A 17 -8.50 0.72 9.05
C HIS A 17 -9.02 2.17 8.97
N PRO A 18 -8.37 3.05 8.19
CA PRO A 18 -8.71 4.46 8.07
C PRO A 18 -10.11 4.65 7.49
N THR A 19 -11.10 4.56 8.37
CA THR A 19 -12.53 4.60 8.10
C THR A 19 -13.17 5.65 9.00
N GLY A 20 -14.39 6.07 8.65
CA GLY A 20 -15.14 7.08 9.41
C GLY A 20 -15.38 8.37 8.65
N THR A 21 -16.43 9.07 9.06
CA THR A 21 -16.88 10.36 8.50
C THR A 21 -16.41 11.52 9.38
N LEU A 22 -16.74 12.74 8.98
CA LEU A 22 -16.54 13.96 9.76
C LEU A 22 -17.79 14.37 10.55
N ASP A 23 -18.88 13.59 10.54
CA ASP A 23 -20.18 14.06 11.04
C ASP A 23 -20.13 14.46 12.52
N ASP A 24 -19.53 13.62 13.38
CA ASP A 24 -19.38 13.91 14.81
C ASP A 24 -18.45 15.10 15.06
N ALA A 25 -17.32 15.16 14.33
CA ALA A 25 -16.34 16.24 14.45
C ALA A 25 -16.94 17.59 14.00
N ASP A 26 -17.65 17.61 12.87
CA ASP A 26 -18.34 18.78 12.34
C ASP A 26 -19.49 19.22 13.26
N ALA A 27 -20.22 18.28 13.88
CA ALA A 27 -21.25 18.59 14.86
C ALA A 27 -20.67 19.25 16.12
N ILE A 28 -19.52 18.76 16.62
CA ILE A 28 -18.83 19.37 17.76
C ILE A 28 -18.33 20.77 17.38
N LEU A 29 -17.70 20.96 16.21
CA LEU A 29 -17.25 22.28 15.76
C LEU A 29 -18.39 23.28 15.57
N ALA A 30 -19.54 22.83 15.09
CA ALA A 30 -20.72 23.68 14.92
C ALA A 30 -21.27 24.16 16.28
N ALA A 31 -21.23 23.29 17.30
CA ALA A 31 -21.67 23.62 18.65
C ALA A 31 -20.62 24.41 19.45
N HIS A 32 -19.33 24.16 19.19
CA HIS A 32 -18.18 24.69 19.92
C HIS A 32 -17.08 25.23 18.98
N PRO A 33 -17.32 26.34 18.25
CA PRO A 33 -16.35 26.88 17.31
C PRO A 33 -15.01 27.27 17.96
N GLU A 34 -15.01 27.57 19.26
CA GLU A 34 -13.81 27.91 20.04
C GLU A 34 -12.74 26.80 20.05
N VAL A 35 -13.13 25.53 19.81
CA VAL A 35 -12.22 24.38 19.72
C VAL A 35 -11.17 24.57 18.62
N THR A 36 -11.48 25.29 17.55
CA THR A 36 -10.50 25.60 16.49
C THR A 36 -9.27 26.36 16.99
N SER A 37 -9.40 27.05 18.13
CA SER A 37 -8.38 27.91 18.72
C SER A 37 -7.90 27.47 20.10
N SER A 38 -8.42 26.36 20.62
CA SER A 38 -8.22 25.91 22.01
C SER A 38 -6.78 25.47 22.28
N ASP A 39 -6.20 24.71 21.37
CA ASP A 39 -4.85 24.16 21.47
C ASP A 39 -4.25 23.88 20.08
N ILE A 40 -2.94 23.58 20.07
CA ILE A 40 -2.20 23.35 18.83
C ILE A 40 -2.61 22.06 18.11
N TYR A 41 -3.14 21.07 18.84
CA TYR A 41 -3.49 19.75 18.30
C TYR A 41 -4.78 19.84 17.48
N ALA A 42 -5.80 20.54 18.00
CA ALA A 42 -7.03 20.81 17.27
C ALA A 42 -6.76 21.69 16.02
N ALA A 43 -5.91 22.71 16.14
CA ALA A 43 -5.52 23.54 14.99
C ALA A 43 -4.77 22.73 13.92
N ALA A 44 -3.84 21.85 14.32
CA ALA A 44 -3.10 20.99 13.40
C ALA A 44 -4.00 19.96 12.70
N LEU A 45 -4.96 19.35 13.41
CA LEU A 45 -5.97 18.45 12.83
C LEU A 45 -6.80 19.13 11.73
N LEU A 46 -7.09 20.41 11.89
CA LEU A 46 -7.88 21.19 10.93
C LEU A 46 -7.05 21.72 9.76
N GLY A 47 -5.72 21.64 9.83
CA GLY A 47 -4.84 22.36 8.91
C GLY A 47 -4.99 23.88 9.05
N ASP A 48 -5.31 24.38 10.26
CA ASP A 48 -5.40 25.82 10.52
C ASP A 48 -3.99 26.42 10.67
N TRP A 49 -3.40 26.74 9.52
CA TRP A 49 -2.05 27.32 9.44
C TRP A 49 -1.91 28.62 10.25
N ASP A 50 -2.91 29.51 10.19
CA ASP A 50 -2.86 30.77 10.92
C ASP A 50 -2.96 30.55 12.43
N GLY A 51 -3.82 29.62 12.87
CA GLY A 51 -3.92 29.20 14.26
C GLY A 51 -2.63 28.59 14.78
N VAL A 52 -2.04 27.63 14.05
CA VAL A 52 -0.77 26.99 14.41
C VAL A 52 0.36 28.00 14.47
N ARG A 53 0.51 28.86 13.45
CA ARG A 53 1.55 29.90 13.42
C ARG A 53 1.46 30.85 14.60
N ARG A 54 0.25 31.29 14.97
CA ARG A 54 0.03 32.11 16.16
C ARG A 54 0.46 31.38 17.43
N LEU A 55 0.03 30.13 17.61
CA LEU A 55 0.35 29.34 18.80
C LEU A 55 1.84 29.05 18.94
N LEU A 56 2.55 28.81 17.83
CA LEU A 56 4.00 28.64 17.79
C LEU A 56 4.76 29.96 18.03
N GLY A 57 4.20 31.09 17.59
CA GLY A 57 4.74 32.42 17.89
C GLY A 57 4.73 32.75 19.39
N ASP A 58 3.72 32.24 20.12
CA ASP A 58 3.64 32.36 21.58
C ASP A 58 4.61 31.40 22.29
N ASP A 59 4.70 30.14 21.83
CA ASP A 59 5.57 29.12 22.40
C ASP A 59 5.94 28.05 21.33
N PRO A 60 7.16 28.09 20.77
CA PRO A 60 7.61 27.12 19.77
C PRO A 60 7.67 25.68 20.28
N ALA A 61 7.84 25.47 21.59
CA ALA A 61 7.93 24.12 22.17
C ALA A 61 6.63 23.33 22.02
N ARG A 62 5.51 24.00 21.70
CA ARG A 62 4.22 23.37 21.37
C ARG A 62 4.29 22.47 20.14
N ALA A 63 5.22 22.70 19.21
CA ALA A 63 5.38 21.83 18.04
C ALA A 63 5.76 20.39 18.42
N THR A 64 6.56 20.24 19.49
CA THR A 64 7.11 18.95 19.95
C THR A 64 6.45 18.43 21.23
N ALA A 65 5.60 19.23 21.87
CA ALA A 65 4.97 18.85 23.13
C ALA A 65 3.92 17.75 22.87
N PRO A 66 3.95 16.63 23.60
CA PRO A 66 2.88 15.66 23.54
C PRO A 66 1.64 16.18 24.28
N GLY A 67 0.46 15.90 23.75
CA GLY A 67 -0.79 16.23 24.42
C GLY A 67 -2.03 15.69 23.73
N GLY A 68 -3.17 16.29 24.04
CA GLY A 68 -4.47 15.78 23.63
C GLY A 68 -4.79 14.39 24.21
N PRO A 69 -5.87 13.75 23.74
CA PRO A 69 -6.32 12.45 24.24
C PRO A 69 -5.37 11.27 23.97
N TYR A 70 -4.39 11.43 23.07
CA TYR A 70 -3.45 10.36 22.69
C TYR A 70 -2.00 10.63 23.09
N ALA A 71 -1.73 11.79 23.70
CA ALA A 71 -0.37 12.22 24.03
C ALA A 71 0.55 12.25 22.79
N TRP A 72 0.01 12.59 21.63
CA TRP A 72 0.75 12.79 20.40
C TRP A 72 1.22 14.23 20.26
N ASP A 73 2.22 14.47 19.42
CA ASP A 73 2.55 15.83 19.00
C ASP A 73 1.59 16.33 17.90
N ALA A 74 1.68 17.62 17.59
CA ALA A 74 0.80 18.27 16.63
C ALA A 74 0.98 17.72 15.20
N LEU A 75 2.19 17.32 14.80
CA LEU A 75 2.44 16.82 13.44
C LEU A 75 1.84 15.42 13.24
N THR A 76 1.90 14.56 14.26
CA THR A 76 1.22 13.26 14.27
C THR A 76 -0.29 13.47 14.13
N TYR A 77 -0.89 14.35 14.93
CA TYR A 77 -2.32 14.67 14.82
C TYR A 77 -2.71 15.18 13.42
N LEU A 78 -1.89 16.04 12.82
CA LEU A 78 -2.12 16.53 11.46
C LEU A 78 -2.13 15.40 10.43
N CYS A 79 -1.13 14.51 10.47
CA CYS A 79 -0.96 13.45 9.48
C CYS A 79 -2.02 12.35 9.61
N PHE A 80 -2.57 12.14 10.81
CA PHE A 80 -3.69 11.21 11.06
C PHE A 80 -5.05 11.91 11.09
N SER A 81 -5.16 13.11 10.51
CA SER A 81 -6.42 13.86 10.44
C SER A 81 -7.40 13.26 9.43
N ARG A 82 -8.66 13.08 9.85
CA ARG A 82 -9.77 12.81 8.92
C ARG A 82 -10.07 14.00 8.02
N TYR A 83 -9.80 15.23 8.47
CA TYR A 83 -9.94 16.42 7.62
C TYR A 83 -8.89 16.43 6.52
N LEU A 84 -7.64 16.05 6.81
CA LEU A 84 -6.62 15.87 5.78
C LEU A 84 -7.08 14.83 4.74
N ARG A 85 -7.54 13.67 5.19
CA ARG A 85 -7.98 12.57 4.32
C ARG A 85 -9.21 12.91 3.46
N LEU A 86 -10.19 13.62 4.01
CA LEU A 86 -11.50 13.84 3.36
C LEU A 86 -11.67 15.24 2.74
N ARG A 87 -10.91 16.23 3.21
CA ARG A 87 -11.00 17.65 2.83
C ARG A 87 -9.61 18.30 2.74
N GLY A 88 -8.57 17.53 2.41
CA GLY A 88 -7.19 18.01 2.31
C GLY A 88 -7.05 19.23 1.41
N SER A 89 -6.11 20.11 1.76
CA SER A 89 -5.79 21.33 1.02
C SER A 89 -4.34 21.75 1.29
N ASP A 90 -3.83 22.72 0.52
CA ASP A 90 -2.46 23.25 0.70
C ASP A 90 -2.21 23.83 2.10
N GLN A 91 -3.27 24.19 2.83
CA GLN A 91 -3.15 24.65 4.22
C GLN A 91 -2.55 23.58 5.14
N PHE A 92 -2.81 22.29 4.88
CA PHE A 92 -2.18 21.22 5.65
C PHE A 92 -0.67 21.16 5.42
N VAL A 93 -0.22 21.44 4.19
CA VAL A 93 1.21 21.50 3.86
C VAL A 93 1.86 22.68 4.57
N HIS A 94 1.26 23.87 4.52
CA HIS A 94 1.77 25.05 5.24
C HIS A 94 1.76 24.88 6.76
N THR A 95 0.74 24.20 7.30
CA THR A 95 0.65 23.89 8.74
C THR A 95 1.75 22.92 9.16
N ALA A 96 1.96 21.84 8.41
CA ALA A 96 3.02 20.88 8.67
C ALA A 96 4.42 21.52 8.54
N GLU A 97 4.61 22.37 7.52
CA GLU A 97 5.85 23.14 7.35
C GLU A 97 6.17 24.00 8.57
N ALA A 98 5.18 24.72 9.10
CA ALA A 98 5.36 25.53 10.31
C ALA A 98 5.72 24.68 11.55
N LEU A 99 5.13 23.50 11.70
CA LEU A 99 5.44 22.56 12.79
C LEU A 99 6.87 22.01 12.66
N LEU A 100 7.28 21.62 11.46
CA LEU A 100 8.62 21.11 11.16
C LEU A 100 9.68 22.21 11.36
N ASP A 101 9.40 23.45 10.94
CA ASP A 101 10.27 24.61 11.17
C ASP A 101 10.44 24.93 12.66
N ALA A 102 9.42 24.65 13.47
CA ALA A 102 9.45 24.79 14.92
C ALA A 102 10.07 23.57 15.65
N GLY A 103 10.55 22.57 14.91
CA GLY A 103 11.32 21.45 15.45
C GLY A 103 10.56 20.14 15.63
N ALA A 104 9.33 20.01 15.10
CA ALA A 104 8.67 18.71 15.03
C ALA A 104 9.52 17.71 14.25
N ASP A 105 9.60 16.47 14.74
CA ASP A 105 10.36 15.40 14.09
C ASP A 105 9.56 14.86 12.89
N PRO A 106 10.09 14.88 11.65
CA PRO A 106 9.42 14.29 10.49
C PRO A 106 9.18 12.78 10.61
N ASP A 107 9.91 12.08 11.49
CA ASP A 107 9.75 10.66 11.80
C ASP A 107 8.89 10.40 13.05
N THR A 108 8.20 11.43 13.56
CA THR A 108 7.23 11.27 14.65
C THR A 108 6.10 10.30 14.30
N GLY A 109 5.37 9.83 15.29
CA GLY A 109 4.31 8.84 15.12
C GLY A 109 3.90 8.21 16.44
N PHE A 110 3.29 7.03 16.36
CA PHE A 110 2.87 6.27 17.52
C PHE A 110 2.95 4.76 17.28
N TYR A 111 2.97 3.98 18.37
CA TYR A 111 2.88 2.52 18.26
C TYR A 111 1.42 2.09 18.31
N GLU A 112 0.97 1.36 17.30
CA GLU A 112 -0.34 0.71 17.31
C GLU A 112 -0.25 -0.63 18.05
N ALA A 113 -0.80 -0.65 19.26
CA ALA A 113 -0.61 -1.75 20.20
C ALA A 113 -1.40 -3.02 19.85
N GLU A 114 -2.42 -2.92 19.00
CA GLU A 114 -3.31 -4.04 18.67
C GLU A 114 -2.91 -4.76 17.36
N HIS A 115 -1.92 -4.26 16.63
CA HIS A 115 -1.38 -4.95 15.46
C HIS A 115 -0.74 -6.29 15.87
N GLN A 116 -1.01 -7.35 15.10
CA GLN A 116 -0.50 -8.71 15.34
C GLN A 116 0.43 -9.13 14.19
N PRO A 117 1.56 -9.80 14.45
CA PRO A 117 1.97 -10.41 15.72
C PRO A 117 2.69 -9.48 16.71
N GLU A 118 3.15 -8.30 16.27
CA GLU A 118 3.83 -7.31 17.10
C GLU A 118 3.26 -5.90 16.81
N PRO A 119 3.29 -4.99 17.80
CA PRO A 119 2.94 -3.59 17.58
C PRO A 119 3.75 -2.99 16.44
N THR A 120 3.08 -2.29 15.53
CA THR A 120 3.73 -1.57 14.43
C THR A 120 3.85 -0.08 14.76
N PHE A 121 4.90 0.56 14.25
CA PHE A 121 5.07 2.00 14.40
C PHE A 121 4.41 2.71 13.22
N GLU A 122 3.40 3.52 13.51
CA GLU A 122 2.68 4.35 12.56
C GLU A 122 3.32 5.73 12.49
N SER A 123 4.15 5.95 11.47
CA SER A 123 4.84 7.23 11.27
C SER A 123 3.91 8.31 10.71
N ALA A 124 4.24 9.58 10.94
CA ALA A 124 3.58 10.72 10.34
C ALA A 124 3.59 10.64 8.80
N LEU A 125 4.70 10.15 8.23
CA LEU A 125 4.79 9.89 6.79
C LEU A 125 3.78 8.85 6.31
N TYR A 126 3.55 7.78 7.08
CA TYR A 126 2.48 6.82 6.79
C TYR A 126 1.09 7.49 6.84
N GLY A 127 0.79 8.31 7.86
CA GLY A 127 -0.46 9.07 7.92
C GLY A 127 -0.69 9.93 6.67
N ALA A 128 0.34 10.66 6.23
CA ALA A 128 0.25 11.48 5.02
C ALA A 128 0.12 10.65 3.73
N ALA A 129 0.94 9.61 3.55
CA ALA A 129 1.08 8.90 2.29
C ALA A 129 0.10 7.73 2.12
N GLY A 130 -0.14 6.97 3.19
CA GLY A 130 -0.96 5.75 3.18
C GLY A 130 -2.37 5.93 3.71
N VAL A 131 -2.60 6.83 4.67
CA VAL A 131 -3.95 7.10 5.20
C VAL A 131 -4.66 8.20 4.40
N ALA A 132 -3.98 9.31 4.16
CA ALA A 132 -4.55 10.46 3.46
C ALA A 132 -4.28 10.51 1.96
N HIS A 133 -3.28 9.77 1.46
CA HIS A 133 -2.79 9.84 0.08
C HIS A 133 -2.46 11.27 -0.39
N HIS A 134 -1.99 12.14 0.52
CA HIS A 134 -1.80 13.56 0.25
C HIS A 134 -0.39 13.87 -0.29
N ALA A 135 -0.22 13.79 -1.62
CA ALA A 135 1.07 13.91 -2.32
C ALA A 135 1.94 15.10 -1.90
N GLY A 136 1.36 16.30 -1.74
CA GLY A 136 2.11 17.50 -1.35
C GLY A 136 2.68 17.43 0.07
N LEU A 137 1.95 16.79 0.99
CA LEU A 137 2.39 16.64 2.38
C LEU A 137 3.43 15.52 2.49
N THR A 138 3.21 14.42 1.76
CA THR A 138 4.20 13.34 1.62
C THR A 138 5.54 13.88 1.11
N ARG A 139 5.54 14.70 0.05
CA ARG A 139 6.77 15.30 -0.48
C ARG A 139 7.44 16.22 0.54
N LEU A 140 6.69 17.07 1.23
CA LEU A 140 7.22 17.92 2.29
C LEU A 140 7.92 17.08 3.38
N LEU A 141 7.26 16.05 3.92
CA LEU A 141 7.83 15.22 4.99
C LEU A 141 9.14 14.54 4.56
N ILE A 142 9.17 14.00 3.33
CA ILE A 142 10.38 13.42 2.74
C ILE A 142 11.50 14.46 2.61
N ASP A 143 11.17 15.65 2.09
CA ASP A 143 12.11 16.77 1.92
C ASP A 143 12.66 17.25 3.28
N ARG A 144 11.87 17.12 4.36
CA ARG A 144 12.31 17.41 5.74
C ARG A 144 13.05 16.26 6.42
N GLY A 145 13.17 15.11 5.79
CA GLY A 145 14.03 14.02 6.25
C GLY A 145 13.33 12.73 6.64
N ALA A 146 11.99 12.66 6.60
CA ALA A 146 11.24 11.45 6.96
C ALA A 146 11.78 10.20 6.24
N ASP A 147 11.93 9.09 6.96
CA ASP A 147 12.35 7.81 6.40
C ASP A 147 11.14 7.04 5.84
N PRO A 148 11.04 6.83 4.51
CA PRO A 148 9.93 6.09 3.91
C PRO A 148 9.92 4.60 4.26
N ASN A 149 10.96 4.09 4.92
CA ASN A 149 11.04 2.69 5.35
C ASN A 149 10.66 2.50 6.82
N LEU A 150 10.40 3.60 7.56
CA LEU A 150 10.06 3.54 8.97
C LEU A 150 8.68 2.91 9.17
N GLY A 151 8.62 1.83 9.96
CA GLY A 151 7.40 1.10 10.27
C GLY A 151 6.88 0.17 9.16
N GLY A 152 7.40 0.26 7.93
CA GLY A 152 7.01 -0.60 6.80
C GLY A 152 5.66 -0.27 6.15
N GLU A 153 4.77 0.45 6.85
CA GLU A 153 3.40 0.76 6.40
C GLU A 153 3.34 1.62 5.14
N VAL A 154 4.31 2.52 4.93
CA VAL A 154 4.34 3.42 3.75
C VAL A 154 4.39 2.62 2.45
N ALA A 155 5.27 1.61 2.36
CA ALA A 155 5.42 0.80 1.15
C ALA A 155 4.17 -0.04 0.84
N TYR A 156 3.40 -0.39 1.87
CA TYR A 156 2.20 -1.21 1.75
C TYR A 156 0.96 -0.37 1.40
N HIS A 157 0.78 0.78 2.04
CA HIS A 157 -0.45 1.58 1.96
C HIS A 157 -0.39 2.75 0.97
N ALA A 158 0.75 3.41 0.77
CA ALA A 158 0.86 4.48 -0.23
C ALA A 158 0.45 4.09 -1.68
N PRO A 159 0.66 2.85 -2.17
CA PRO A 159 0.21 2.44 -3.50
C PRO A 159 -1.29 2.07 -3.58
N GLU A 160 -2.05 2.18 -2.49
CA GLU A 160 -3.47 1.79 -2.51
C GLU A 160 -4.33 2.71 -3.39
N GLY A 161 -5.22 2.11 -4.17
CA GLY A 161 -6.08 2.83 -5.11
C GLY A 161 -5.37 3.24 -6.40
N PHE A 162 -5.91 4.26 -7.06
CA PHE A 162 -5.45 4.76 -8.37
C PHE A 162 -4.85 6.17 -8.30
N ASP A 163 -4.87 6.80 -7.11
CA ASP A 163 -4.15 8.05 -6.89
C ASP A 163 -2.70 7.74 -6.50
N ASP A 164 -1.82 7.89 -7.48
CA ASP A 164 -0.40 7.60 -7.33
C ASP A 164 0.42 8.75 -6.73
N GLY A 165 -0.18 9.90 -6.43
CA GLY A 165 0.59 11.11 -6.11
C GLY A 165 1.54 10.90 -4.92
N ALA A 166 1.05 10.31 -3.83
CA ALA A 166 1.85 10.00 -2.65
C ALA A 166 2.88 8.88 -2.91
N MET A 167 2.46 7.79 -3.57
CA MET A 167 3.36 6.70 -3.98
C MET A 167 4.54 7.23 -4.81
N LYS A 168 4.26 8.09 -5.80
CA LYS A 168 5.28 8.70 -6.66
C LYS A 168 6.22 9.58 -5.86
N ALA A 169 5.72 10.40 -4.95
CA ALA A 169 6.57 11.22 -4.07
C ALA A 169 7.52 10.35 -3.23
N VAL A 170 7.05 9.22 -2.71
CA VAL A 170 7.89 8.26 -1.97
C VAL A 170 8.97 7.65 -2.85
N VAL A 171 8.62 7.15 -4.04
CA VAL A 171 9.58 6.48 -4.92
C VAL A 171 10.59 7.46 -5.53
N GLU A 172 10.14 8.65 -5.95
CA GLU A 172 10.99 9.71 -6.50
C GLU A 172 12.03 10.23 -5.50
N SER A 173 11.82 10.02 -4.19
CA SER A 173 12.81 10.35 -3.17
C SER A 173 14.13 9.57 -3.32
N GLY A 174 14.09 8.40 -3.98
CA GLY A 174 15.23 7.49 -4.08
C GLY A 174 15.63 6.83 -2.75
N ARG A 175 14.85 7.00 -1.68
CA ARG A 175 15.15 6.48 -0.33
C ARG A 175 14.43 5.17 -0.01
N LEU A 176 13.46 4.74 -0.82
CA LEU A 176 12.74 3.49 -0.61
C LEU A 176 13.64 2.28 -0.91
N THR A 177 13.57 1.25 -0.07
CA THR A 177 14.29 -0.01 -0.29
C THR A 177 13.76 -0.81 -1.49
N ALA A 178 14.58 -1.73 -2.01
CA ALA A 178 14.15 -2.66 -3.06
C ALA A 178 12.96 -3.54 -2.64
N ASP A 179 12.92 -3.96 -1.37
CA ASP A 179 11.79 -4.70 -0.81
C ASP A 179 10.53 -3.82 -0.73
N GLY A 180 10.69 -2.53 -0.42
CA GLY A 180 9.61 -1.55 -0.48
C GLY A 180 9.05 -1.36 -1.89
N LEU A 181 9.90 -1.25 -2.91
CA LEU A 181 9.48 -1.21 -4.32
C LEU A 181 8.76 -2.49 -4.75
N THR A 182 9.27 -3.64 -4.32
CA THR A 182 8.66 -4.95 -4.59
C THR A 182 7.26 -5.04 -3.97
N THR A 183 7.12 -4.55 -2.72
CA THR A 183 5.84 -4.46 -2.02
C THR A 183 4.87 -3.55 -2.77
N MET A 184 5.30 -2.35 -3.18
CA MET A 184 4.46 -1.42 -3.93
C MET A 184 3.97 -2.01 -5.26
N LEU A 185 4.85 -2.71 -5.99
CA LEU A 185 4.49 -3.36 -7.25
C LEU A 185 3.38 -4.40 -7.06
N GLN A 186 3.48 -5.22 -6.01
CA GLN A 186 2.44 -6.21 -5.71
C GLN A 186 1.14 -5.58 -5.26
N ARG A 187 1.19 -4.54 -4.42
CA ARG A 187 -0.02 -3.82 -4.01
C ARG A 187 -0.73 -3.23 -5.22
N LYS A 188 -0.01 -2.68 -6.20
CA LYS A 188 -0.64 -2.19 -7.46
C LYS A 188 -1.27 -3.30 -8.29
N LEU A 189 -0.77 -4.53 -8.21
CA LEU A 189 -1.40 -5.69 -8.83
C LEU A 189 -2.73 -6.07 -8.15
N ASP A 190 -2.88 -5.91 -6.83
CA ASP A 190 -4.16 -6.12 -6.15
C ASP A 190 -5.24 -5.12 -6.62
N TRP A 191 -4.85 -3.88 -6.92
CA TRP A 191 -5.73 -2.83 -7.43
C TRP A 191 -5.95 -2.89 -8.94
N THR A 192 -5.30 -3.81 -9.64
CA THR A 192 -5.33 -3.96 -11.11
C THR A 192 -4.90 -2.70 -11.87
N ASP A 193 -4.06 -1.87 -11.24
CA ASP A 193 -3.65 -0.58 -11.77
C ASP A 193 -2.47 -0.70 -12.74
N LEU A 194 -2.78 -0.81 -14.03
CA LEU A 194 -1.79 -0.90 -15.10
C LEU A 194 -0.86 0.33 -15.16
N GLY A 195 -1.37 1.52 -14.85
CA GLY A 195 -0.61 2.76 -14.88
C GLY A 195 0.45 2.77 -13.78
N GLY A 196 0.02 2.50 -12.54
CA GLY A 196 0.89 2.37 -11.38
C GLY A 196 1.92 1.25 -11.54
N VAL A 197 1.52 0.08 -12.05
CA VAL A 197 2.45 -1.04 -12.31
C VAL A 197 3.54 -0.64 -13.31
N ARG A 198 3.18 -0.07 -14.46
CA ARG A 198 4.17 0.39 -15.45
C ARG A 198 5.11 1.43 -14.86
N TRP A 199 4.55 2.40 -14.14
CA TRP A 199 5.33 3.46 -13.53
C TRP A 199 6.36 2.91 -12.52
N LEU A 200 5.96 1.99 -11.64
CA LEU A 200 6.88 1.36 -10.68
C LEU A 200 7.99 0.57 -11.36
N LEU A 201 7.67 -0.18 -12.43
CA LEU A 201 8.67 -0.92 -13.22
C LEU A 201 9.67 0.04 -13.91
N GLU A 202 9.19 1.17 -14.44
CA GLU A 202 10.03 2.24 -15.01
C GLU A 202 10.96 2.87 -13.96
N HIS A 203 10.57 2.82 -12.68
CA HIS A 203 11.31 3.39 -11.54
C HIS A 203 12.05 2.32 -10.72
N GLY A 204 12.38 1.19 -11.34
CA GLY A 204 13.34 0.22 -10.79
C GLY A 204 12.75 -0.87 -9.91
N ALA A 205 11.42 -1.02 -9.85
CA ALA A 205 10.83 -2.22 -9.27
C ALA A 205 11.21 -3.44 -10.11
N ASP A 206 11.81 -4.46 -9.49
CA ASP A 206 12.19 -5.71 -10.17
C ASP A 206 10.98 -6.66 -10.23
N PRO A 207 10.44 -6.98 -11.42
CA PRO A 207 9.30 -7.89 -11.53
C PRO A 207 9.64 -9.34 -11.14
N ASN A 208 10.92 -9.67 -11.04
CA ASN A 208 11.41 -10.97 -10.60
C ASN A 208 11.77 -10.98 -9.11
N ALA A 209 11.70 -9.87 -8.37
CA ALA A 209 11.95 -9.91 -6.93
C ALA A 209 10.93 -10.82 -6.22
N VAL A 210 11.38 -11.44 -5.13
CA VAL A 210 10.50 -12.22 -4.24
C VAL A 210 10.05 -11.28 -3.13
N SER A 211 8.73 -11.19 -2.94
CA SER A 211 8.18 -10.38 -1.87
C SER A 211 8.26 -11.00 -0.49
N ALA A 212 7.84 -10.23 0.51
CA ALA A 212 7.65 -10.72 1.87
C ALA A 212 6.68 -11.93 1.95
N TRP A 213 5.72 -12.04 1.02
CA TRP A 213 4.80 -13.19 0.90
C TRP A 213 5.36 -14.38 0.13
N GLY A 214 6.63 -14.34 -0.31
CA GLY A 214 7.26 -15.44 -1.04
C GLY A 214 6.83 -15.56 -2.51
N GLU A 215 6.20 -14.52 -3.06
CA GLU A 215 5.71 -14.52 -4.45
C GLU A 215 6.48 -13.53 -5.30
N ARG A 216 6.51 -13.78 -6.63
CA ARG A 216 6.99 -12.81 -7.62
C ARG A 216 5.80 -12.13 -8.29
N ALA A 217 6.02 -11.02 -8.98
CA ALA A 217 4.95 -10.22 -9.58
C ALA A 217 4.03 -11.03 -10.52
N LEU A 218 4.58 -11.91 -11.38
CA LEU A 218 3.76 -12.75 -12.26
C LEU A 218 2.90 -13.78 -11.50
N HIS A 219 3.43 -14.38 -10.43
CA HIS A 219 2.65 -15.31 -9.59
C HIS A 219 1.49 -14.57 -8.94
N HIS A 220 1.77 -13.40 -8.38
CA HIS A 220 0.78 -12.57 -7.72
C HIS A 220 -0.31 -12.12 -8.72
N ALA A 221 0.08 -11.65 -9.91
CA ALA A 221 -0.85 -11.25 -10.96
C ALA A 221 -1.77 -12.41 -11.39
N LEU A 222 -1.24 -13.63 -11.52
CA LEU A 222 -2.04 -14.82 -11.84
C LEU A 222 -2.97 -15.21 -10.69
N ALA A 223 -2.50 -15.15 -9.44
CA ALA A 223 -3.29 -15.46 -8.26
C ALA A 223 -4.47 -14.50 -8.06
N ARG A 224 -4.33 -13.24 -8.50
CA ARG A 224 -5.40 -12.22 -8.51
C ARG A 224 -6.26 -12.24 -9.78
N ASP A 225 -6.03 -13.19 -10.68
CA ASP A 225 -6.68 -13.27 -11.99
C ASP A 225 -6.60 -11.95 -12.80
N ASN A 226 -5.44 -11.29 -12.74
CA ASN A 226 -5.25 -10.02 -13.42
C ASN A 226 -5.38 -10.17 -14.95
N ALA A 227 -5.86 -9.09 -15.57
CA ALA A 227 -6.07 -9.01 -17.00
C ALA A 227 -4.74 -9.04 -17.77
N MET A 228 -4.80 -9.53 -19.02
CA MET A 228 -3.63 -9.68 -19.90
C MET A 228 -2.72 -8.45 -20.01
N PRO A 229 -3.22 -7.18 -20.04
CA PRO A 229 -2.34 -6.02 -20.10
C PRO A 229 -1.33 -5.92 -18.94
N LEU A 230 -1.69 -6.39 -17.74
CA LEU A 230 -0.77 -6.40 -16.59
C LEU A 230 0.31 -7.47 -16.76
N LEU A 231 -0.06 -8.65 -17.23
CA LEU A 231 0.89 -9.72 -17.54
C LEU A 231 1.85 -9.28 -18.66
N GLU A 232 1.32 -8.62 -19.69
CA GLU A 232 2.13 -8.06 -20.79
C GLU A 232 3.11 -7.00 -20.27
N ALA A 233 2.66 -6.08 -19.41
CA ALA A 233 3.54 -5.08 -18.81
C ALA A 233 4.67 -5.72 -17.99
N LEU A 234 4.36 -6.71 -17.14
CA LEU A 234 5.40 -7.40 -16.38
C LEU A 234 6.45 -8.05 -17.31
N LEU A 235 6.02 -8.72 -18.38
CA LEU A 235 6.92 -9.33 -19.36
C LEU A 235 7.71 -8.30 -20.18
N ASP A 236 7.12 -7.14 -20.51
CA ASP A 236 7.80 -6.03 -21.18
C ASP A 236 9.00 -5.53 -20.36
N PHE A 237 8.91 -5.61 -19.03
CA PHE A 237 9.97 -5.24 -18.10
C PHE A 237 10.81 -6.44 -17.62
N GLY A 238 10.74 -7.57 -18.33
CA GLY A 238 11.66 -8.69 -18.12
C GLY A 238 11.24 -9.68 -17.02
N ALA A 239 9.97 -9.70 -16.62
CA ALA A 239 9.46 -10.77 -15.78
C ALA A 239 9.68 -12.13 -16.45
N ASP A 240 10.20 -13.10 -15.71
CA ASP A 240 10.48 -14.45 -16.18
C ASP A 240 9.43 -15.43 -15.60
N PRO A 241 8.49 -15.94 -16.42
CA PRO A 241 7.44 -16.84 -15.96
C PRO A 241 7.97 -18.25 -15.60
N SER A 242 9.22 -18.57 -15.93
CA SER A 242 9.85 -19.86 -15.61
C SER A 242 10.43 -19.92 -14.20
N LEU A 243 10.68 -18.77 -13.56
CA LEU A 243 11.20 -18.71 -12.20
C LEU A 243 10.16 -19.23 -11.20
N PRO A 244 10.50 -20.22 -10.36
CA PRO A 244 9.59 -20.69 -9.32
C PRO A 244 9.51 -19.69 -8.15
N THR A 245 8.38 -19.72 -7.43
CA THR A 245 8.32 -19.18 -6.06
C THR A 245 9.24 -19.99 -5.14
N PRO A 246 9.83 -19.38 -4.09
CA PRO A 246 10.50 -20.15 -3.03
C PRO A 246 9.51 -20.95 -2.17
N PRO A 247 9.91 -22.09 -1.57
CA PRO A 247 11.21 -22.78 -1.67
C PRO A 247 11.50 -23.34 -3.08
N ARG A 248 12.69 -23.92 -3.33
CA ARG A 248 13.15 -24.32 -4.70
C ARG A 248 12.20 -25.26 -5.47
N ASP A 249 11.30 -25.94 -4.77
CA ASP A 249 10.25 -26.82 -5.26
C ASP A 249 8.89 -26.12 -5.45
N GLY A 250 8.85 -24.78 -5.33
CA GLY A 250 7.69 -23.98 -5.61
C GLY A 250 7.28 -24.01 -7.07
N ILE A 251 6.15 -23.39 -7.35
CA ILE A 251 5.54 -23.40 -8.69
C ILE A 251 6.01 -22.19 -9.49
N SER A 252 6.22 -22.38 -10.79
CA SER A 252 6.46 -21.27 -11.72
C SER A 252 5.14 -20.61 -12.15
N ALA A 253 5.22 -19.41 -12.70
CA ALA A 253 4.05 -18.73 -13.26
C ALA A 253 3.48 -19.50 -14.46
N VAL A 254 4.33 -20.22 -15.21
CA VAL A 254 3.90 -21.15 -16.26
C VAL A 254 3.01 -22.27 -15.69
N ALA A 255 3.43 -22.93 -14.62
CA ALA A 255 2.66 -23.99 -13.97
C ALA A 255 1.36 -23.44 -13.36
N MET A 256 1.42 -22.27 -12.71
CA MET A 256 0.25 -21.60 -12.14
C MET A 256 -0.79 -21.25 -13.20
N ALA A 257 -0.38 -20.69 -14.34
CA ALA A 257 -1.28 -20.38 -15.46
C ALA A 257 -1.95 -21.63 -16.03
N ALA A 258 -1.23 -22.76 -16.12
CA ALA A 258 -1.81 -24.04 -16.52
C ALA A 258 -2.89 -24.51 -15.54
N ARG A 259 -2.58 -24.54 -14.24
CA ARG A 259 -3.53 -24.93 -13.17
C ARG A 259 -4.76 -24.02 -13.12
N ALA A 260 -4.58 -22.73 -13.37
CA ALA A 260 -5.66 -21.73 -13.40
C ALA A 260 -6.46 -21.75 -14.72
N GLY A 261 -6.08 -22.57 -15.71
CA GLY A 261 -6.76 -22.60 -17.01
C GLY A 261 -6.52 -21.36 -17.89
N ARG A 262 -5.51 -20.54 -17.58
CA ARG A 262 -5.14 -19.31 -18.28
C ARG A 262 -4.37 -19.60 -19.57
N ALA A 263 -5.05 -20.22 -20.54
CA ALA A 263 -4.49 -20.55 -21.84
C ALA A 263 -3.99 -19.31 -22.61
N ASP A 264 -4.62 -18.15 -22.36
CA ASP A 264 -4.21 -16.83 -22.84
C ASP A 264 -2.83 -16.40 -22.31
N ALA A 265 -2.58 -16.58 -21.01
CA ALA A 265 -1.29 -16.31 -20.40
C ALA A 265 -0.20 -17.26 -20.92
N LEU A 266 -0.49 -18.56 -21.02
CA LEU A 266 0.44 -19.54 -21.61
C LEU A 266 0.77 -19.21 -23.06
N GLU A 267 -0.20 -18.74 -23.83
CA GLU A 267 0.00 -18.29 -25.20
C GLU A 267 0.89 -17.06 -25.28
N LEU A 268 0.65 -16.08 -24.40
CA LEU A 268 1.48 -14.90 -24.28
C LEU A 268 2.94 -15.27 -23.95
N PHE A 269 3.16 -16.12 -22.93
CA PHE A 269 4.50 -16.57 -22.55
C PHE A 269 5.23 -17.22 -23.73
N ARG A 270 4.55 -18.10 -24.47
CA ARG A 270 5.09 -18.73 -25.68
C ARG A 270 5.43 -17.71 -26.77
N ARG A 271 4.55 -16.72 -27.02
CA ARG A 271 4.81 -15.63 -27.98
C ARG A 271 6.01 -14.76 -27.59
N ARG A 272 6.29 -14.63 -26.28
CA ARG A 272 7.45 -13.92 -25.75
C ARG A 272 8.73 -14.77 -25.71
N GLY A 273 8.67 -16.00 -26.23
CA GLY A 273 9.85 -16.86 -26.39
C GLY A 273 10.16 -17.77 -25.20
N PHE A 274 9.29 -17.82 -24.19
CA PHE A 274 9.49 -18.72 -23.05
C PHE A 274 9.10 -20.16 -23.42
N ALA A 275 9.97 -21.10 -23.04
CA ALA A 275 9.66 -22.52 -23.12
C ALA A 275 8.57 -22.86 -22.09
N ILE A 276 7.53 -23.56 -22.53
CA ILE A 276 6.45 -24.04 -21.67
C ILE A 276 6.70 -25.51 -21.40
N GLU A 277 7.50 -25.78 -20.36
CA GLU A 277 7.76 -27.13 -19.89
C GLU A 277 6.80 -27.45 -18.74
N LEU A 278 5.82 -28.32 -19.03
CA LEU A 278 4.83 -28.78 -18.07
C LEU A 278 4.94 -30.29 -17.93
N HIS A 279 4.83 -30.78 -16.69
CA HIS A 279 4.92 -32.20 -16.37
C HIS A 279 3.77 -32.63 -15.45
N GLY A 280 3.44 -33.93 -15.48
CA GLY A 280 2.43 -34.53 -14.61
C GLY A 280 1.10 -33.76 -14.64
N ASP A 281 0.62 -33.39 -13.46
CA ASP A 281 -0.67 -32.71 -13.28
C ASP A 281 -0.72 -31.35 -14.03
N ASP A 282 0.38 -30.61 -14.13
CA ASP A 282 0.38 -29.29 -14.79
C ASP A 282 0.17 -29.42 -16.31
N ALA A 283 0.77 -30.45 -16.91
CA ALA A 283 0.58 -30.75 -18.34
C ALA A 283 -0.85 -31.23 -18.65
N PHE A 284 -1.49 -31.89 -17.67
CA PHE A 284 -2.88 -32.28 -17.75
C PHE A 284 -3.83 -31.06 -17.68
N PHE A 285 -3.61 -30.15 -16.73
CA PHE A 285 -4.42 -28.93 -16.61
C PHE A 285 -4.29 -28.00 -17.83
N GLU A 286 -3.10 -27.88 -18.42
CA GLU A 286 -2.93 -27.14 -19.67
C GLU A 286 -3.72 -27.77 -20.84
N ALA A 287 -3.72 -29.10 -20.95
CA ALA A 287 -4.49 -29.79 -21.98
C ALA A 287 -6.00 -29.57 -21.82
N LEU A 288 -6.50 -29.53 -20.57
CA LEU A 288 -7.88 -29.16 -20.27
C LEU A 288 -8.18 -27.71 -20.68
N ALA A 289 -7.31 -26.77 -20.31
CA ALA A 289 -7.46 -25.34 -20.60
C ALA A 289 -7.59 -25.05 -22.11
N ARG A 290 -6.86 -25.81 -22.94
CA ARG A 290 -6.92 -25.70 -24.42
C ARG A 290 -8.04 -26.50 -25.06
N GLY A 291 -8.79 -27.30 -24.30
CA GLY A 291 -9.76 -28.23 -24.85
C GLY A 291 -9.15 -29.34 -25.70
N ASP A 292 -7.88 -29.70 -25.47
CA ASP A 292 -7.18 -30.77 -26.20
C ASP A 292 -7.66 -32.14 -25.72
N ARG A 293 -8.80 -32.57 -26.27
CA ARG A 293 -9.43 -33.85 -25.94
C ARG A 293 -8.53 -35.06 -26.18
N ALA A 294 -7.58 -34.98 -27.12
CA ALA A 294 -6.68 -36.09 -27.41
C ALA A 294 -5.64 -36.25 -26.30
N ARG A 295 -4.99 -35.16 -25.88
CA ARG A 295 -4.05 -35.18 -24.76
C ARG A 295 -4.72 -35.51 -23.44
N VAL A 296 -5.90 -34.94 -23.16
CA VAL A 296 -6.67 -35.29 -21.95
C VAL A 296 -6.98 -36.79 -21.88
N ARG A 297 -7.41 -37.40 -23.00
CA ARG A 297 -7.66 -38.85 -23.06
C ARG A 297 -6.40 -39.66 -22.83
N ALA A 298 -5.27 -39.25 -23.40
CA ALA A 298 -3.99 -39.93 -23.20
C ALA A 298 -3.60 -39.98 -21.70
N PHE A 299 -3.73 -38.87 -20.97
CA PHE A 299 -3.48 -38.82 -19.52
C PHE A 299 -4.43 -39.73 -18.74
N THR A 300 -5.74 -39.70 -19.04
CA THR A 300 -6.72 -40.56 -18.34
C THR A 300 -6.52 -42.06 -18.62
N ALA A 301 -5.92 -42.41 -19.76
CA ALA A 301 -5.59 -43.79 -20.10
C ALA A 301 -4.30 -44.29 -19.43
N SER A 302 -3.35 -43.39 -19.14
CA SER A 302 -2.08 -43.72 -18.49
C SER A 302 -2.10 -43.62 -16.96
N GLU A 303 -2.99 -42.81 -16.36
CA GLU A 303 -2.94 -42.50 -14.93
C GLU A 303 -4.33 -42.52 -14.25
N ARG A 304 -4.81 -43.72 -13.87
CA ARG A 304 -6.06 -43.94 -13.12
C ARG A 304 -6.20 -43.05 -11.86
N ARG A 305 -5.08 -42.60 -11.29
CA ARG A 305 -4.99 -41.75 -10.08
C ARG A 305 -5.42 -40.30 -10.27
N ILE A 306 -5.41 -39.74 -11.48
CA ILE A 306 -5.74 -38.31 -11.68
C ILE A 306 -7.23 -38.04 -11.46
N VAL A 307 -8.11 -38.92 -11.97
CA VAL A 307 -9.57 -38.81 -11.79
C VAL A 307 -9.95 -38.98 -10.31
N GLU A 308 -9.33 -39.94 -9.61
CA GLU A 308 -9.57 -40.21 -8.18
C GLU A 308 -9.14 -39.04 -7.26
N ARG A 309 -8.11 -38.26 -7.65
CA ARG A 309 -7.66 -37.09 -6.86
C ARG A 309 -8.50 -35.84 -7.11
N LEU A 310 -8.97 -35.60 -8.33
CA LEU A 310 -9.85 -34.46 -8.64
C LEU A 310 -11.18 -34.52 -7.86
N GLU A 311 -11.66 -35.71 -7.52
CA GLU A 311 -12.85 -35.92 -6.69
C GLU A 311 -12.61 -35.66 -5.19
N SER A 312 -11.34 -35.58 -4.76
CA SER A 312 -10.94 -35.40 -3.35
C SER A 312 -10.72 -33.95 -2.90
N VAL A 313 -10.75 -32.99 -3.85
CA VAL A 313 -10.56 -31.54 -3.60
C VAL A 313 -11.92 -30.81 -3.48
N ARG A 314 -12.96 -31.48 -2.96
CA ARG A 314 -14.24 -30.85 -2.60
C ARG A 314 -14.24 -30.33 -1.17
#